data_AF-A0A9X2HWW5-F1
#
_entry.id   AF-A0A9X2HWW5-F1
#
_cell.length_a   1.000
_cell.length_b   1.000
_cell.length_c   1.000
_cell.angle_alpha   90.00
_cell.angle_beta   90.00
_cell.angle_gamma   90.00
#
_symmetry.space_group_name_H-M   'P 1'
#
loop_
_entity.id
_entity.type
_entity.pdbx_description
1 polymer ?
#
loop_
_entity_poly.entity_id
_entity_poly.type
_entity_poly.pdbx_seq_one_letter_code
_entity_poly.pdbx_strand_id
1 'polypeptide(L)' 'MADHREGEQGSIPERSGRFLEKSGYWYYQTREGVDIGPFDTRHDAEIGVGEFIDFICASAPEAAKIIERYRAA' A
#
# COMPACT_ATOMS: atom_id res chain seq x y z
N MET A 1 4.81 0.87 22.52
CA MET A 1 4.19 2.20 22.68
C MET A 1 4.11 2.82 21.30
N ALA A 2 3.06 3.56 20.98
CA ALA A 2 3.01 4.30 19.74
C ALA A 2 3.82 5.59 19.97
N ASP A 3 4.81 5.87 19.12
CA ASP A 3 5.66 7.06 19.20
C ASP A 3 5.59 7.81 17.87
N HIS A 4 5.80 9.14 17.89
CA HIS A 4 5.93 9.94 16.66
C HIS A 4 7.02 9.38 15.76
N ARG A 5 6.72 9.28 14.46
CA ARG A 5 7.78 9.13 13.45
C ARG A 5 8.53 10.46 13.34
N GLU A 6 9.75 10.41 12.83
CA GLU A 6 10.54 11.61 12.59
C GLU A 6 9.72 12.66 11.81
N GLY A 7 9.63 13.87 12.36
CA GLY A 7 8.87 14.98 11.78
C GLY A 7 7.38 15.05 12.13
N GLU A 8 6.81 14.05 12.82
CA GLU A 8 5.42 14.12 13.28
C GLU A 8 5.28 15.00 14.54
N GLN A 9 4.21 15.81 14.60
CA GLN A 9 3.82 16.63 15.75
C GLN A 9 2.32 16.44 16.02
N GLY A 10 1.87 16.67 17.26
CA GLY A 10 0.46 16.58 17.65
C GLY A 10 0.06 15.22 18.20
N SER A 11 -1.14 14.74 17.84
CA SER A 11 -1.63 13.43 18.27
C SER A 11 -1.10 12.32 17.36
N ILE A 12 -0.70 11.20 17.96
CA ILE A 12 -0.20 10.03 17.22
C ILE A 12 -1.36 9.44 16.41
N PRO A 13 -1.27 9.36 15.07
CA PRO A 13 -2.33 8.78 14.26
C PRO A 13 -2.45 7.27 14.52
N GLU A 14 -3.65 6.71 14.32
CA GLU A 14 -3.80 5.25 14.27
C GLU A 14 -2.94 4.67 13.14
N ARG A 15 -2.20 3.62 13.46
CA ARG A 15 -1.30 2.94 12.52
C ARG A 15 -1.76 1.51 12.36
N SER A 16 -2.24 1.17 11.16
CA SER A 16 -2.46 -0.21 10.76
C SER A 16 -1.31 -0.71 9.90
N GLY A 17 -1.17 -2.04 9.84
CA GLY A 17 -0.37 -2.66 8.78
C GLY A 17 -0.94 -2.34 7.41
N ARG A 18 -0.12 -2.43 6.37
CA ARG A 18 -0.57 -2.24 4.98
C ARG A 18 -1.19 -3.48 4.38
N PHE A 19 -1.07 -4.64 5.02
CA PHE A 19 -1.69 -5.90 4.57
C PHE A 19 -3.01 -6.11 5.30
N LEU A 20 -4.06 -6.36 4.54
CA LEU A 20 -5.44 -6.46 4.99
C LEU A 20 -6.05 -7.75 4.45
N GLU A 21 -6.76 -8.49 5.29
CA GLU A 21 -7.59 -9.62 4.85
C GLU A 21 -9.04 -9.16 4.71
N LYS A 22 -9.65 -9.40 3.55
CA LYS A 22 -11.07 -9.12 3.27
C LYS A 22 -11.70 -10.34 2.60
N SER A 23 -12.73 -10.89 3.23
CA SER A 23 -13.49 -12.03 2.70
C SER A 23 -12.64 -13.24 2.31
N GLY A 24 -11.58 -13.54 3.07
CA GLY A 24 -10.67 -14.67 2.82
C GLY A 24 -9.56 -14.39 1.79
N TYR A 25 -9.47 -13.16 1.29
CA TYR A 25 -8.41 -12.74 0.37
C TYR A 25 -7.54 -11.65 0.99
N TRP A 26 -6.28 -11.62 0.58
CA TRP A 26 -5.29 -10.65 1.01
C TRP A 26 -5.19 -9.49 0.04
N TYR A 27 -4.97 -8.30 0.60
CA TYR A 27 -4.75 -7.05 -0.12
C TYR A 27 -3.61 -6.30 0.54
N TYR A 28 -2.91 -5.45 -0.21
CA TYR A 28 -2.05 -4.42 0.36
C TYR A 28 -2.51 -3.01 -0.02
N GLN A 29 -2.36 -2.06 0.90
CA GLN A 29 -2.80 -0.68 0.72
C GLN A 29 -1.64 0.25 0.38
N THR A 30 -1.74 0.94 -0.77
CA THR A 30 -0.77 1.95 -1.20
C THR A 30 -0.89 3.24 -0.38
N ARG A 31 0.02 4.20 -0.57
CA ARG A 31 -0.05 5.50 0.15
C ARG A 31 -1.19 6.39 -0.36
N GLU A 32 -1.68 6.09 -1.56
CA GLU A 32 -2.74 6.79 -2.28
C GLU A 32 -4.13 6.31 -1.86
N GLY A 33 -4.21 5.28 -1.00
CA GLY A 33 -5.46 4.70 -0.52
C GLY A 33 -6.07 3.68 -1.47
N VAL A 34 -5.27 3.11 -2.38
CA VAL A 34 -5.69 2.03 -3.26
C VAL A 34 -5.35 0.70 -2.60
N ASP A 35 -6.33 -0.21 -2.55
CA ASP A 35 -6.12 -1.58 -2.12
C ASP A 35 -5.84 -2.47 -3.33
N ILE A 36 -4.67 -3.09 -3.37
CA ILE A 36 -4.23 -3.96 -4.46
C ILE A 36 -4.38 -5.42 -4.02
N GLY A 37 -5.04 -6.22 -4.86
CA GLY A 37 -5.40 -7.61 -4.64
C GLY A 37 -6.61 -7.98 -5.54
N PRO A 38 -7.30 -9.11 -5.30
CA PRO A 38 -7.09 -10.08 -4.23
C PRO A 38 -5.86 -10.96 -4.45
N PHE A 39 -5.25 -11.40 -3.35
CA PHE A 39 -4.24 -12.45 -3.27
C PHE A 39 -4.75 -13.60 -2.42
N ASP A 40 -4.36 -14.84 -2.75
CA ASP A 40 -4.81 -16.03 -2.01
C ASP A 40 -4.13 -16.12 -0.63
N THR A 41 -2.87 -15.71 -0.53
CA THR A 41 -2.13 -15.68 0.73
C THR A 41 -1.49 -14.33 1.00
N ARG A 42 -1.17 -14.06 2.27
CA ARG A 42 -0.40 -12.89 2.65
C ARG A 42 0.98 -12.85 1.98
N HIS A 43 1.60 -14.01 1.79
CA HIS A 43 2.91 -14.10 1.17
C HIS A 43 2.86 -13.65 -0.30
N ASP A 44 1.81 -14.02 -1.03
CA ASP A 44 1.62 -13.57 -2.42
C ASP A 44 1.44 -12.05 -2.49
N ALA A 45 0.71 -11.46 -1.53
CA ALA A 45 0.59 -10.01 -1.42
C ALA A 45 1.95 -9.33 -1.13
N GLU A 46 2.80 -9.95 -0.31
CA GLU A 46 4.16 -9.46 0.01
C GLU A 46 5.10 -9.53 -1.21
N ILE A 47 4.99 -10.59 -2.03
CA ILE A 47 5.70 -10.68 -3.32
C ILE A 47 5.18 -9.60 -4.29
N GLY A 48 3.86 -9.50 -4.43
CA GLY A 48 3.22 -8.58 -5.38
C GLY A 48 3.50 -7.11 -5.10
N VAL A 49 3.68 -6.70 -3.83
CA VAL A 49 4.09 -5.32 -3.52
C VAL A 49 5.54 -5.05 -3.92
N GLY A 50 6.43 -6.06 -3.83
CA GLY A 50 7.81 -5.94 -4.31
C GLY A 50 7.87 -5.69 -5.82
N GLU A 51 7.18 -6.53 -6.59
CA GLU A 51 7.08 -6.39 -8.05
C GLU A 51 6.47 -5.06 -8.46
N PHE A 52 5.44 -4.61 -7.73
CA PHE A 52 4.82 -3.31 -7.96
C PHE A 52 5.79 -2.16 -7.71
N ILE A 53 6.54 -2.18 -6.61
CA ILE A 53 7.55 -1.16 -6.33
C ILE A 53 8.62 -1.15 -7.42
N ASP A 54 9.12 -2.32 -7.83
CA ASP A 54 10.12 -2.44 -8.89
C ASP A 54 9.59 -1.86 -10.21
N PHE A 55 8.35 -2.15 -10.56
CA PHE A 55 7.69 -1.58 -11.73
C PHE A 55 7.61 -0.05 -11.66
N ILE A 56 7.20 0.53 -10.52
CA ILE A 56 7.13 1.98 -10.34
C ILE A 56 8.51 2.63 -10.34
N CYS A 57 9.54 1.98 -9.79
CA CYS A 57 10.90 2.50 -9.81
C CYS A 57 11.53 2.45 -11.21
N ALA A 58 11.22 1.41 -11.99
CA ALA A 58 11.72 1.25 -13.36
C ALA A 58 10.95 2.11 -14.37
N SER A 59 9.67 2.36 -14.12
CA SER A 59 8.81 3.18 -14.96
C SER A 59 8.96 4.64 -14.54
N ALA A 60 9.40 5.50 -15.46
CA ALA A 60 9.49 6.95 -15.31
C ALA A 60 8.26 7.59 -14.59
N PRO A 61 8.36 8.83 -14.06
CA PRO A 61 7.37 9.49 -13.18
C PRO A 61 5.88 9.43 -13.59
N GLU A 62 5.57 9.06 -14.84
CA GLU A 62 4.22 8.73 -15.30
C GLU A 62 3.54 7.60 -14.50
N ALA A 63 4.28 6.65 -13.96
CA ALA A 63 3.69 5.48 -13.28
C ALA A 63 2.93 5.85 -12.00
N ALA A 64 3.42 6.84 -11.24
CA ALA A 64 2.71 7.37 -10.07
C ALA A 64 1.34 7.97 -10.44
N LYS A 65 1.23 8.62 -11.61
CA LYS A 65 -0.03 9.20 -12.09
C LYS A 65 -1.06 8.13 -12.45
N ILE A 66 -0.62 6.91 -12.78
CA ILE A 66 -1.52 5.79 -13.06
C ILE A 66 -2.21 5.34 -11.77
N ILE A 67 -1.47 5.25 -10.66
CA ILE A 67 -2.00 4.82 -9.36
C ILE A 67 -3.07 5.78 -8.85
N GLU A 68 -2.86 7.08 -9.01
CA GLU A 68 -3.81 8.10 -8.56
C GLU A 68 -5.20 7.95 -9.23
N ARG A 69 -5.25 7.48 -10.49
CA ARG A 69 -6.51 7.24 -11.20
C ARG A 69 -7.32 6.10 -10.59
N TYR A 70 -6.66 5.08 -10.03
CA TYR A 70 -7.34 3.94 -9.41
C TYR A 70 -7.96 4.27 -8.04
N ARG A 71 -7.67 5.44 -7.47
CA ARG A 71 -8.32 5.92 -6.24
C ARG A 71 -9.80 6.33 -6.45
N ALA A 72 -10.17 6.71 -7.67
CA ALA A 72 -11.45 7.34 -7.98
C ALA A 72 -12.50 6.38 -8.59
N ALA A 73 -12.19 5.09 -8.68
CA ALA A 73 -13.06 4.06 -9.26
C ALA A 73 -13.77 3.22 -8.20
#